data_AF-A0A0H5QM01-F1
#
_entry.id   AF-A0A0H5QM01-F1
#
_cell.length_a   1.000
_cell.length_b   1.000
_cell.length_c   1.000
_cell.angle_alpha   90.00
_cell.angle_beta   90.00
_cell.angle_gamma   90.00
#
_symmetry.space_group_name_H-M   'P 1'
#
loop_
_entity.id
_entity.type
_entity.pdbx_description
1 polymer ?
#
loop_
_entity_poly.entity_id
_entity_poly.type
_entity_poly.pdbx_seq_one_letter_code
_entity_poly.pdbx_strand_id
1 'polypeptide(L)'
;GTTAIGLKFGKPTIIVPFFGDQPWWAAQLAQRGAGPPPLDSKNLTSAAFAAAIQIALSPNTVAAAQSIGRMINQEDGTKNGILSFHKHLPLLNMRCDLDPKRVAVWYSPTHQLRLSAFSAQVLADRGEIDMKKLKLHRSREYNTHVLPTDPITGGAL
;
A
#
# COMPACT_ATOMS: atom_id res chain seq x y z
N GLY A 1 -10.08 -3.52 4.56
CA GLY A 1 -11.38 -3.03 4.07
C GLY A 1 -12.47 -4.06 4.29
N THR A 2 -13.73 -3.68 4.13
CA THR A 2 -14.91 -4.53 4.38
C THR A 2 -15.02 -5.72 3.42
N THR A 3 -14.72 -5.53 2.12
CA THR A 3 -14.70 -6.62 1.14
C THR A 3 -13.68 -7.70 1.52
N ALA A 4 -12.47 -7.28 1.89
CA ALA A 4 -11.40 -8.18 2.25
C ALA A 4 -11.75 -9.04 3.47
N ILE A 5 -12.38 -8.47 4.50
CA ILE A 5 -12.74 -9.24 5.71
C ILE A 5 -13.90 -10.22 5.44
N GLY A 6 -14.91 -9.83 4.64
CA GLY A 6 -15.98 -10.73 4.21
C GLY A 6 -15.45 -11.95 3.45
N LEU A 7 -14.58 -11.70 2.47
CA LEU A 7 -13.92 -12.75 1.70
C LEU A 7 -13.00 -13.63 2.54
N LYS A 8 -12.22 -13.05 3.47
CA LYS A 8 -11.35 -13.81 4.38
C LYS A 8 -12.13 -14.83 5.22
N PHE A 9 -13.34 -14.49 5.65
CA PHE A 9 -14.24 -15.40 6.36
C PHE A 9 -15.11 -16.27 5.44
N GLY A 10 -14.84 -16.25 4.13
CA GLY A 10 -15.56 -17.03 3.14
C GLY A 10 -17.04 -16.68 3.03
N LYS A 11 -17.40 -15.42 3.32
CA LYS A 11 -18.78 -14.95 3.27
C LYS A 11 -19.09 -14.33 1.92
N PRO A 12 -20.17 -14.77 1.24
CA PRO A 12 -20.72 -14.03 0.12
C PRO A 12 -20.91 -12.56 0.48
N THR A 13 -20.51 -11.67 -0.42
CA THR A 13 -20.52 -10.23 -0.16
C THR A 13 -21.35 -9.52 -1.23
N ILE A 14 -22.33 -8.74 -0.81
CA ILE A 14 -23.12 -7.86 -1.67
C ILE A 14 -22.55 -6.45 -1.52
N ILE A 15 -22.15 -5.83 -2.62
CA ILE A 15 -21.66 -4.45 -2.61
C ILE A 15 -22.65 -3.58 -3.37
N VAL A 16 -23.12 -2.53 -2.70
CA VAL A 16 -23.86 -1.40 -3.30
C VAL A 16 -22.87 -0.23 -3.41
N PRO A 17 -22.31 0.04 -4.60
CA PRO A 17 -21.26 1.04 -4.76
C PRO A 17 -21.80 2.48 -4.67
N PHE A 18 -21.08 3.33 -3.95
CA PHE A 18 -21.35 4.76 -3.85
C PHE A 18 -20.20 5.61 -4.42
N PHE A 19 -18.94 5.27 -4.10
CA PHE A 19 -17.78 6.03 -4.57
C PHE A 19 -16.48 5.19 -4.51
N GLY A 20 -15.41 5.73 -5.10
CA GLY A 20 -14.07 5.17 -5.02
C GLY A 20 -13.94 3.84 -5.78
N ASP A 21 -13.28 2.88 -5.15
CA ASP A 21 -12.97 1.56 -5.72
C ASP A 21 -14.10 0.53 -5.54
N GLN A 22 -15.21 0.91 -4.91
CA GLN A 22 -16.35 0.01 -4.64
C GLN A 22 -16.95 -0.62 -5.91
N PRO A 23 -17.14 0.09 -7.05
CA PRO A 23 -17.65 -0.52 -8.28
C PRO A 23 -16.73 -1.63 -8.80
N TRP A 24 -15.42 -1.42 -8.68
CA TRP A 24 -14.43 -2.42 -9.07
C TRP A 24 -14.54 -3.66 -8.20
N TRP A 25 -14.62 -3.51 -6.87
CA TRP A 25 -14.79 -4.66 -5.96
C TRP A 25 -16.10 -5.41 -6.20
N ALA A 26 -17.21 -4.71 -6.49
CA ALA A 26 -18.48 -5.34 -6.83
C ALA A 26 -18.36 -6.20 -8.09
N ALA A 27 -17.70 -5.67 -9.13
CA ALA A 27 -17.46 -6.40 -10.37
C ALA A 27 -16.55 -7.62 -10.17
N GLN A 28 -15.49 -7.50 -9.38
CA GLN A 28 -14.57 -8.61 -9.08
C GLN A 28 -15.28 -9.74 -8.32
N LEU A 29 -16.12 -9.40 -7.34
CA LEU A 29 -16.90 -10.39 -6.60
C LEU A 29 -17.86 -11.16 -7.51
N ALA A 30 -18.60 -10.45 -8.35
CA ALA A 30 -19.52 -11.04 -9.31
C ALA A 30 -18.79 -11.96 -10.30
N GLN A 31 -17.66 -11.50 -10.86
CA GLN A 31 -16.84 -12.28 -11.79
C GLN A 31 -16.32 -13.58 -11.15
N ARG A 32 -15.98 -13.53 -9.86
CA ARG A 32 -15.51 -14.70 -9.09
C ARG A 32 -16.65 -15.55 -8.51
N GLY A 33 -17.90 -15.18 -8.76
CA GLY A 33 -19.08 -15.85 -8.24
C GLY A 33 -19.28 -15.72 -6.72
N ALA A 34 -18.50 -14.89 -6.04
CA ALA A 34 -18.55 -14.72 -4.58
C ALA A 34 -19.53 -13.63 -4.11
N GLY A 35 -20.34 -13.10 -5.04
CA GLY A 35 -21.39 -12.15 -4.79
C GLY A 35 -22.31 -12.02 -6.01
N PRO A 36 -23.44 -11.32 -5.86
CA PRO A 36 -24.33 -11.01 -6.97
C PRO A 36 -23.70 -9.97 -7.92
N PRO A 37 -24.30 -9.75 -9.11
CA PRO A 37 -23.94 -8.63 -9.97
C PRO A 37 -23.96 -7.28 -9.24
N PRO A 38 -23.12 -6.29 -9.65
CA PRO A 38 -23.10 -4.97 -9.03
C PRO A 38 -24.48 -4.32 -9.01
N LEU A 39 -24.87 -3.81 -7.85
CA LEU A 39 -26.13 -3.07 -7.71
C LEU A 39 -25.92 -1.59 -8.02
N ASP A 40 -26.86 -0.97 -8.73
CA ASP A 40 -26.87 0.48 -8.92
C ASP A 40 -27.48 1.17 -7.71
N SER A 41 -26.69 1.99 -7.00
CA SER A 41 -27.14 2.72 -5.82
C SER A 41 -28.23 3.75 -6.13
N LYS A 42 -28.28 4.30 -7.35
CA LYS A 42 -29.29 5.31 -7.75
C LYS A 42 -30.66 4.70 -8.04
N ASN A 43 -30.68 3.47 -8.54
CA ASN A 43 -31.88 2.76 -8.98
C ASN A 43 -32.18 1.53 -8.11
N LEU A 44 -31.69 1.52 -6.86
CA LEU A 44 -31.83 0.38 -5.97
C LEU A 44 -33.28 0.21 -5.52
N THR A 45 -33.85 -0.98 -5.75
CA THR A 45 -35.18 -1.36 -5.28
C THR A 45 -35.10 -2.50 -4.26
N SER A 46 -36.13 -2.64 -3.43
CA SER A 46 -36.25 -3.76 -2.49
C SER A 46 -36.25 -5.12 -3.22
N ALA A 47 -36.91 -5.20 -4.37
CA ALA A 47 -36.94 -6.40 -5.21
C ALA A 47 -35.54 -6.76 -5.75
N ALA A 48 -34.79 -5.77 -6.26
CA ALA A 48 -33.43 -5.99 -6.73
C ALA A 48 -32.48 -6.43 -5.60
N PHE A 49 -32.59 -5.80 -4.43
CA PHE A 49 -31.77 -6.18 -3.27
C PHE A 49 -32.14 -7.57 -2.74
N ALA A 50 -33.42 -7.92 -2.69
CA ALA A 50 -33.88 -9.26 -2.31
C ALA A 50 -33.35 -10.34 -3.29
N ALA A 51 -33.38 -10.07 -4.60
CA ALA A 51 -32.79 -10.97 -5.59
C ALA A 51 -31.27 -11.15 -5.37
N ALA A 52 -30.56 -10.05 -5.05
CA ALA A 52 -29.14 -10.09 -4.71
C ALA A 52 -28.85 -10.96 -3.47
N ILE A 53 -29.70 -10.90 -2.44
CA ILE A 53 -29.63 -11.77 -1.26
C ILE A 53 -29.82 -13.23 -1.65
N GLN A 54 -30.81 -13.55 -2.48
CA GLN A 54 -31.05 -14.93 -2.92
C GLN A 54 -29.84 -15.51 -3.68
N ILE A 55 -29.21 -14.71 -4.54
CA ILE A 55 -27.98 -15.09 -5.23
C ILE A 55 -26.85 -15.32 -4.21
N ALA A 56 -26.65 -14.40 -3.27
CA ALA A 56 -25.61 -14.49 -2.25
C ALA A 56 -25.78 -15.74 -1.36
N LEU A 57 -27.00 -16.18 -1.10
CA LEU A 57 -27.32 -17.38 -0.34
C LEU A 57 -27.26 -18.68 -1.16
N SER A 58 -27.11 -18.59 -2.48
CA SER A 58 -27.07 -19.78 -3.34
C SER A 58 -25.87 -20.68 -3.00
N PRO A 59 -26.02 -22.02 -3.08
CA PRO A 59 -24.93 -22.95 -2.75
C PRO A 59 -23.64 -22.67 -3.53
N ASN A 60 -23.76 -22.30 -4.81
CA ASN A 60 -22.63 -22.00 -5.68
C ASN A 60 -21.87 -20.75 -5.20
N THR A 61 -22.59 -19.67 -4.85
CA THR A 61 -21.97 -18.44 -4.37
C THR A 61 -21.32 -18.61 -3.01
N VAL A 62 -21.94 -19.36 -2.10
CA VAL A 62 -21.35 -19.73 -0.81
C VAL A 62 -20.07 -20.55 -1.02
N ALA A 63 -20.09 -21.56 -1.88
CA ALA A 63 -18.93 -22.39 -2.17
C ALA A 63 -17.77 -21.58 -2.79
N ALA A 64 -18.08 -20.65 -3.71
CA ALA A 64 -17.10 -19.76 -4.31
C ALA A 64 -16.46 -18.84 -3.26
N ALA A 65 -17.26 -18.19 -2.41
CA ALA A 65 -16.77 -17.33 -1.34
C ALA A 65 -15.88 -18.11 -0.36
N GLN A 66 -16.29 -19.31 0.05
CA GLN A 66 -15.47 -20.18 0.91
C GLN A 66 -14.15 -20.59 0.25
N SER A 67 -14.16 -20.86 -1.06
CA SER A 67 -12.94 -21.17 -1.82
C SER A 67 -11.96 -20.00 -1.81
N ILE A 68 -12.44 -18.78 -2.05
CA ILE A 68 -11.64 -17.56 -1.93
C ILE A 68 -11.12 -17.37 -0.51
N GLY A 69 -11.96 -17.56 0.50
CA GLY A 69 -11.56 -17.49 1.89
C GLY A 69 -10.43 -18.47 2.23
N ARG A 70 -10.48 -19.72 1.73
CA ARG A 70 -9.38 -20.68 1.90
C ARG A 70 -8.08 -20.18 1.26
N MET A 71 -8.13 -19.66 0.03
CA MET A 71 -6.94 -19.11 -0.63
C MET A 71 -6.33 -17.95 0.16
N ILE A 72 -7.16 -17.00 0.62
CA ILE A 72 -6.70 -15.85 1.43
C ILE A 72 -6.10 -16.33 2.77
N ASN A 73 -6.65 -17.35 3.42
CA ASN A 73 -6.08 -17.84 4.68
C ASN A 73 -4.83 -18.71 4.51
N GLN A 74 -4.55 -19.19 3.30
CA GLN A 74 -3.34 -19.94 2.97
C GLN A 74 -2.17 -19.03 2.57
N GLU A 75 -2.44 -17.76 2.26
CA GLU A 75 -1.39 -16.80 1.91
C GLU A 75 -0.78 -16.15 3.16
N ASP A 76 0.51 -15.83 3.10
CA ASP A 76 1.18 -14.97 4.07
C ASP A 76 1.59 -13.64 3.41
N GLY A 77 0.57 -12.91 2.95
CA GLY A 77 0.74 -11.66 2.20
C GLY A 77 1.51 -10.61 3.00
N THR A 78 1.30 -10.52 4.32
CA THR A 78 1.99 -9.57 5.19
C THR A 78 3.48 -9.89 5.27
N LYS A 79 3.87 -11.13 5.56
CA LYS A 79 5.29 -11.51 5.62
C LYS A 79 5.97 -11.33 4.27
N ASN A 80 5.32 -11.77 3.18
CA ASN A 80 5.86 -11.62 1.83
C ASN A 80 6.03 -10.14 1.46
N GLY A 81 5.09 -9.28 1.85
CA GLY A 81 5.18 -7.84 1.69
C GLY A 81 6.36 -7.23 2.46
N ILE A 82 6.55 -7.62 3.72
CA ILE A 82 7.69 -7.17 4.55
C ILE A 82 9.03 -7.64 3.95
N LEU A 83 9.13 -8.91 3.56
CA LEU A 83 10.34 -9.45 2.92
C LEU A 83 10.66 -8.72 1.62
N SER A 84 9.65 -8.48 0.78
CA SER A 84 9.80 -7.71 -0.45
C SER A 84 10.26 -6.28 -0.14
N PHE A 85 9.64 -5.61 0.83
CA PHE A 85 10.04 -4.26 1.24
C PHE A 85 11.52 -4.21 1.64
N HIS A 86 11.96 -5.07 2.56
CA HIS A 86 13.36 -5.10 3.02
C HIS A 86 14.35 -5.45 1.91
N LYS A 87 13.98 -6.34 0.98
CA LYS A 87 14.81 -6.70 -0.17
C LYS A 87 15.09 -5.49 -1.08
N HIS A 88 14.15 -4.56 -1.17
CA HIS A 88 14.25 -3.40 -2.07
C HIS A 88 14.78 -2.13 -1.38
N LEU A 89 15.10 -2.18 -0.08
CA LEU A 89 15.73 -1.07 0.60
C LEU A 89 17.18 -0.90 0.14
N PRO A 90 17.64 0.32 -0.18
CA PRO A 90 19.04 0.57 -0.50
C PRO A 90 19.88 0.62 0.79
N LEU A 91 20.00 -0.51 1.49
CA LEU A 91 20.58 -0.58 2.85
C LEU A 91 21.99 0.01 2.93
N LEU A 92 22.82 -0.22 1.91
CA LEU A 92 24.17 0.36 1.84
C LEU A 92 24.15 1.89 1.72
N ASN A 93 23.09 2.47 1.18
CA ASN A 93 22.89 3.91 1.13
C ASN A 93 22.07 4.48 2.30
N MET A 94 21.45 3.63 3.11
CA MET A 94 20.70 4.07 4.29
C MET A 94 21.52 4.09 5.56
N ARG A 95 22.61 3.32 5.63
CA ARG A 95 23.40 3.13 6.86
C ARG A 95 24.46 4.22 7.03
N CYS A 96 24.79 4.50 8.28
CA CYS A 96 25.94 5.31 8.63
C CYS A 96 27.24 4.54 8.33
N ASP A 97 28.22 5.24 7.76
CA ASP A 97 29.52 4.66 7.41
C ASP A 97 30.39 4.37 8.65
N LEU A 98 30.14 5.06 9.77
CA LEU A 98 30.86 4.86 11.05
C LEU A 98 30.17 3.89 12.00
N ASP A 99 28.83 3.83 11.99
CA ASP A 99 28.03 2.88 12.77
C ASP A 99 26.94 2.28 11.87
N PRO A 100 27.23 1.15 11.19
CA PRO A 100 26.29 0.53 10.26
C PRO A 100 24.97 0.05 10.88
N LYS A 101 24.86 0.03 12.22
CA LYS A 101 23.61 -0.28 12.92
C LYS A 101 22.64 0.91 12.95
N ARG A 102 23.10 2.11 12.59
CA ARG A 102 22.30 3.34 12.59
C ARG A 102 22.04 3.85 11.18
N VAL A 103 20.89 4.51 11.00
CA VAL A 103 20.53 5.16 9.75
C VAL A 103 21.33 6.45 9.59
N ALA A 104 21.88 6.68 8.40
CA ALA A 104 22.49 7.94 8.03
C ALA A 104 21.41 9.00 7.78
N VAL A 105 21.57 10.15 8.40
CA VAL A 105 20.70 11.32 8.23
C VAL A 105 21.47 12.53 7.72
N TRP A 106 22.79 12.54 7.88
CA TRP A 106 23.68 13.59 7.41
C TRP A 106 24.65 13.06 6.38
N TYR A 107 25.01 13.89 5.41
CA TYR A 107 26.11 13.68 4.48
C TYR A 107 27.13 14.78 4.70
N SER A 108 28.39 14.41 4.93
CA SER A 108 29.52 15.34 5.01
C SER A 108 30.19 15.44 3.65
N PRO A 109 30.06 16.56 2.90
CA PRO A 109 30.74 16.71 1.61
C PRO A 109 32.26 16.73 1.76
N THR A 110 32.76 17.25 2.89
CA THR A 110 34.19 17.36 3.19
C THR A 110 34.85 16.00 3.36
N HIS A 111 34.23 15.09 4.11
CA HIS A 111 34.78 13.77 4.41
C HIS A 111 34.21 12.66 3.51
N GLN A 112 33.22 12.98 2.67
CA GLN A 112 32.48 12.03 1.85
C GLN A 112 31.85 10.88 2.66
N LEU A 113 31.37 11.21 3.87
CA LEU A 113 30.77 10.23 4.80
C LEU A 113 29.28 10.48 5.00
N ARG A 114 28.53 9.39 5.10
CA ARG A 114 27.14 9.34 5.56
C ARG A 114 27.13 9.06 7.06
N LEU A 115 26.59 9.99 7.82
CA LEU A 115 26.64 10.00 9.27
C LEU A 115 25.24 9.84 9.84
N SER A 116 25.12 9.01 10.87
CA SER A 116 23.96 9.02 11.74
C SER A 116 23.93 10.32 12.55
N ALA A 117 22.78 10.67 13.11
CA ALA A 117 22.66 11.84 13.99
C ALA A 117 23.67 11.75 15.15
N PHE A 118 23.80 10.56 15.72
CA PHE A 118 24.72 10.28 16.81
C PHE A 118 26.18 10.46 16.39
N SER A 119 26.61 9.83 15.30
CA SER A 119 27.99 9.93 14.81
C SER A 119 28.35 11.36 14.43
N ALA A 120 27.43 12.10 13.81
CA ALA A 120 27.63 13.51 13.48
C ALA A 120 27.79 14.37 14.75
N GLN A 121 26.95 14.16 15.76
CA GLN A 121 27.05 14.92 17.02
C GLN A 121 28.38 14.67 17.73
N VAL A 122 28.79 13.41 17.87
CA VAL A 122 30.05 13.05 18.54
C VAL A 122 31.27 13.68 17.84
N LEU A 123 31.28 13.70 16.51
CA LEU A 123 32.35 14.35 15.75
C LEU A 123 32.30 15.88 15.89
N ALA A 124 31.11 16.48 15.95
CA ALA A 124 30.96 17.91 16.14
C ALA A 124 31.43 18.36 17.53
N ASP A 125 31.09 17.60 18.58
CA ASP A 125 31.52 17.88 19.95
C ASP A 125 33.05 17.83 20.11
N ARG A 126 33.72 16.99 19.31
CA ARG A 126 35.19 16.91 19.24
C ARG A 126 35.84 17.94 18.31
N GLY A 127 35.05 18.75 17.61
CA GLY A 127 35.55 19.73 16.65
C GLY A 127 36.04 19.14 15.32
N GLU A 128 35.76 17.86 15.05
CA GLU A 128 36.19 17.16 13.82
C GLU A 128 35.30 17.49 12.61
N ILE A 129 34.03 17.84 12.84
CA ILE A 129 33.10 18.30 11.80
C ILE A 129 32.29 19.51 12.25
N ASP A 130 31.89 20.34 11.29
CA ASP A 130 30.96 21.44 11.51
C ASP A 130 29.55 21.02 11.05
N MET A 131 28.59 20.99 11.98
CA MET A 131 27.20 20.64 11.69
C MET A 131 26.57 21.53 10.61
N LYS A 132 26.97 22.81 10.51
CA LYS A 132 26.43 23.74 9.51
C LYS A 132 26.84 23.40 8.09
N LYS A 133 27.91 22.62 7.92
CA LYS A 133 28.42 22.17 6.61
C LYS A 133 27.85 20.82 6.18
N LEU A 134 27.08 20.16 7.04
CA LEU A 134 26.43 18.90 6.71
C LEU A 134 25.20 19.14 5.83
N LYS A 135 24.96 18.22 4.90
CA LYS A 135 23.77 18.19 4.07
C LYS A 135 22.84 17.10 4.57
N LEU A 136 21.53 17.30 4.47
CA LEU A 136 20.57 16.23 4.75
C LEU A 136 20.82 15.06 3.78
N HIS A 137 21.06 13.87 4.33
CA HIS A 137 21.26 12.67 3.53
C HIS A 137 19.91 12.13 3.07
N ARG A 138 19.71 12.07 1.75
CA ARG A 138 18.54 11.47 1.12
C ARG A 138 18.95 10.11 0.53
N SER A 139 18.62 9.02 1.22
CA SER A 139 19.01 7.68 0.79
C SER A 139 18.39 7.26 -0.55
N ARG A 140 17.18 7.77 -0.83
CA ARG A 140 16.52 7.67 -2.14
C ARG A 140 15.45 8.76 -2.20
N GLU A 141 15.43 9.50 -3.30
CA GLU A 141 14.41 10.51 -3.55
C GLU A 141 13.51 10.01 -4.68
N TYR A 142 12.21 10.06 -4.44
CA TYR A 142 11.20 9.67 -5.42
C TYR A 142 10.48 10.94 -5.85
N ASN A 143 10.37 11.16 -7.15
CA ASN A 143 9.52 12.23 -7.64
C ASN A 143 8.06 11.81 -7.47
N THR A 144 7.36 12.46 -6.54
CA THR A 144 5.93 12.22 -6.27
C THR A 144 5.02 13.09 -7.12
N HIS A 145 5.57 14.01 -7.92
CA HIS A 145 4.80 14.84 -8.83
C HIS A 145 4.65 14.15 -10.17
N VAL A 146 3.40 13.98 -10.60
CA VAL A 146 3.08 13.64 -11.98
C VAL A 146 3.23 14.93 -12.78
N LEU A 147 4.28 15.02 -13.59
CA LEU A 147 4.40 16.12 -14.54
C LEU A 147 3.30 15.98 -15.60
N PRO A 148 2.65 17.08 -16.01
CA PRO A 148 1.67 17.01 -17.08
C PRO A 148 2.31 16.45 -18.34
N THR A 149 1.71 15.41 -18.89
CA THR A 149 2.18 14.74 -20.10
C THR A 149 1.71 15.44 -21.37
N ASP A 150 0.74 16.34 -21.25
CA ASP A 150 0.12 17.05 -22.36
C ASP A 150 -0.44 18.42 -21.92
N PRO A 151 -0.75 19.32 -22.86
CA PRO A 151 -1.25 20.67 -22.55
C PRO A 151 -2.59 20.70 -21.83
N ILE A 152 -3.43 19.66 -21.97
CA ILE A 152 -4.76 19.59 -21.34
C ILE A 152 -4.60 19.24 -19.86
N THR A 153 -3.74 18.27 -19.52
CA THR A 153 -3.38 17.97 -18.13
C THR A 153 -2.59 19.10 -17.46
N GLY A 154 -1.81 19.88 -18.24
CA GLY A 154 -1.07 21.03 -17.74
C GLY A 154 -1.92 22.26 -17.39
N GLY A 155 -3.10 22.41 -17.99
CA GLY A 155 -4.04 23.50 -17.69
C GLY A 155 -4.95 23.27 -16.48
N ALA A 156 -4.90 22.06 -15.89
CA ALA A 156 -5.76 21.66 -14.77
C ALA A 156 -5.04 21.65 -13.40
N LEU A 157 -3.76 22.07 -13.35
CA LEU A 157 -2.94 22.19 -12.14
C LEU A 157 -2.81 23.64 -11.69
#